data_AF-A0A318TRL9-F1
#
_entry.id   AF-A0A318TRL9-F1
#
_cell.length_a   1.000
_cell.length_b   1.000
_cell.length_c   1.000
_cell.angle_alpha   90.00
_cell.angle_beta   90.00
_cell.angle_gamma   90.00
#
_symmetry.space_group_name_H-M   'P 1'
#
loop_
_entity.id
_entity.type
_entity.pdbx_description
1 polymer ?
#
loop_
_entity_poly.entity_id
_entity_poly.type
_entity_poly.pdbx_seq_one_letter_code
_entity_poly.pdbx_strand_id
1 'polypeptide(L)' 'MGMWTVPTIITGIIIVAISYFLTAGVMKKVKHRESAADVPISKIVRDHPVAMNPIIIMYLIFGLFTGIIIFYYWSIYGY' A
#
# COMPACT_ATOMS: atom_id res chain seq x y z
N MET A 1 16.89 -20.62 -6.38
CA MET A 1 16.21 -19.33 -6.09
C MET A 1 16.81 -18.26 -6.98
N GLY A 2 16.00 -17.55 -7.77
CA GLY A 2 16.50 -16.48 -8.64
C GLY A 2 16.89 -15.23 -7.85
N MET A 3 17.73 -14.36 -8.41
CA MET A 3 18.20 -13.11 -7.79
C MET A 3 17.07 -12.23 -7.22
N TRP A 4 15.89 -12.22 -7.87
CA TRP A 4 14.71 -11.45 -7.44
C TRP A 4 13.88 -12.09 -6.32
N THR A 5 14.19 -13.32 -5.91
CA THR A 5 13.38 -14.04 -4.92
C THR A 5 13.35 -13.29 -3.58
N VAL A 6 14.52 -12.89 -3.07
CA VAL A 6 14.64 -12.19 -1.79
C VAL A 6 14.00 -10.80 -1.85
N PRO A 7 14.27 -9.94 -2.86
CA PRO A 7 13.57 -8.67 -3.02
C PRO A 7 12.05 -8.80 -3.11
N THR A 8 11.54 -9.80 -3.83
CA THR A 8 10.09 -10.02 -3.98
C THR A 8 9.45 -10.38 -2.64
N ILE A 9 10.10 -11.21 -1.84
CA ILE A 9 9.63 -11.56 -0.50
C ILE A 9 9.55 -10.31 0.39
N ILE A 10 10.59 -9.47 0.37
CA ILE A 10 10.62 -8.22 1.15
C ILE A 10 9.49 -7.28 0.73
N THR A 11 9.31 -7.06 -0.57
CA THR A 11 8.22 -6.23 -1.09
C THR A 11 6.84 -6.79 -0.70
N GLY A 12 6.66 -8.10 -0.77
CA GLY A 12 5.44 -8.76 -0.34
C GLY A 12 5.12 -8.53 1.14
N ILE A 13 6.13 -8.64 2.02
CA ILE A 13 5.97 -8.37 3.46
C ILE A 13 5.56 -6.91 3.69
N ILE A 14 6.17 -5.96 2.98
CA ILE A 14 5.83 -4.53 3.09
C ILE A 14 4.37 -4.27 2.67
N ILE A 15 3.93 -4.86 1.56
CA ILE A 15 2.54 -4.77 1.06
C ILE A 15 1.57 -5.31 2.10
N VAL A 16 1.85 -6.48 2.68
CA VAL A 16 1.00 -7.11 3.70
C VAL A 16 0.96 -6.27 4.98
N ALA A 17 2.10 -5.77 5.44
CA ALA A 17 2.19 -4.94 6.64
C ALA A 17 1.40 -3.63 6.50
N ILE A 18 1.53 -2.94 5.37
CA ILE A 18 0.80 -1.70 5.10
C ILE A 18 -0.70 -1.97 4.94
N SER A 19 -1.07 -3.04 4.24
CA SER A 19 -2.48 -3.46 4.09
C SER A 19 -3.12 -3.74 5.44
N TYR A 20 -2.42 -4.49 6.30
CA TYR A 20 -2.90 -4.80 7.65
C TYR A 20 -3.04 -3.54 8.50
N PHE A 21 -2.04 -2.65 8.49
CA PHE A 21 -2.07 -1.41 9.27
C PHE A 21 -3.25 -0.51 8.88
N LEU A 22 -3.47 -0.32 7.57
CA LEU A 22 -4.59 0.47 7.08
C LEU A 22 -5.93 -0.18 7.43
N THR A 23 -6.05 -1.51 7.27
CA THR A 23 -7.27 -2.26 7.61
C THR A 23 -7.58 -2.18 9.10
N ALA A 24 -6.60 -2.41 9.97
CA ALA A 24 -6.74 -2.28 11.41
C ALA A 24 -7.11 -0.84 11.83
N GLY A 25 -6.53 0.16 11.16
CA GLY A 25 -6.86 1.58 11.36
C GLY A 25 -8.32 1.90 11.01
N VAL A 26 -8.84 1.34 9.91
CA VAL A 26 -10.25 1.47 9.54
C VAL A 26 -11.15 0.75 10.53
N MET A 27 -10.85 -0.51 10.88
CA MET A 27 -11.66 -1.28 11.85
C MET A 27 -11.76 -0.59 13.21
N LYS A 28 -10.65 -0.02 13.72
CA LYS A 28 -10.66 0.73 14.99
C LYS A 28 -11.56 1.97 14.90
N LYS A 29 -11.55 2.67 13.77
CA LYS A 29 -12.41 3.84 13.53
C LYS A 29 -13.88 3.45 13.36
N VAL A 30 -14.19 2.33 12.72
CA VAL A 30 -15.56 1.81 12.56
C VAL A 30 -16.13 1.38 13.91
N LYS A 31 -15.36 0.64 14.73
CA LYS A 31 -15.77 0.25 16.09
C LYS A 31 -16.06 1.45 17.00
N HIS A 32 -15.38 2.57 16.80
CA HIS A 32 -15.68 3.83 17.50
C HIS A 32 -16.96 4.52 16.98
N ARG A 33 -17.34 4.33 15.72
CA ARG A 33 -18.55 4.91 15.13
C ARG A 33 -19.83 4.17 15.49
N GLU A 34 -19.79 2.85 15.71
CA GLU A 34 -20.96 2.14 16.23
C GLU A 34 -21.34 2.57 17.66
N SER A 35 -20.37 3.09 18.44
CA SER A 35 -20.63 3.60 19.80
C SER A 35 -21.10 5.05 19.85
N ALA A 36 -21.02 5.79 18.74
CA ALA A 36 -21.38 7.20 18.67
C ALA A 36 -22.05 7.47 17.33
N ALA A 37 -23.38 7.44 17.32
CA ALA A 37 -24.19 7.88 16.18
C ALA A 37 -23.69 9.25 15.70
N ASP A 38 -23.38 9.33 14.40
CA ASP A 38 -23.04 10.54 13.64
C ASP A 38 -21.80 11.32 14.07
N VAL A 39 -20.62 10.71 13.92
CA VAL A 39 -19.35 11.48 13.87
C VAL A 39 -18.95 11.73 12.41
N PRO A 40 -18.72 13.00 11.99
CA PRO A 40 -18.34 13.34 10.63
C PRO A 40 -17.07 12.61 10.20
N ILE A 41 -16.99 12.22 8.92
CA ILE A 41 -15.80 11.62 8.33
C ILE A 41 -14.58 12.49 8.66
N SER A 42 -13.50 11.88 9.15
CA SER A 42 -12.30 12.64 9.56
C SER A 42 -11.84 13.52 8.40
N LYS A 43 -11.66 14.82 8.68
CA LYS A 43 -11.36 15.86 7.68
C LYS A 43 -10.27 15.45 6.68
N ILE A 44 -9.22 14.80 7.15
CA ILE A 44 -8.08 14.30 6.34
C ILE A 44 -8.51 13.24 5.30
N VAL A 45 -9.40 12.31 5.65
CA VAL A 45 -9.93 11.30 4.72
C VAL A 45 -10.83 11.95 3.67
N ARG A 46 -11.56 13.01 4.05
CA ARG A 46 -12.41 13.76 3.12
C ARG A 46 -11.58 14.61 2.15
N ASP A 47 -10.50 15.21 2.64
CA ASP A 47 -9.66 16.12 1.86
C ASP A 47 -8.68 15.33 0.97
N HIS A 48 -8.30 14.11 1.36
CA HIS A 48 -7.38 13.23 0.61
C HIS A 48 -7.89 11.79 0.44
N PRO A 49 -9.07 11.57 -0.17
CA PRO A 49 -9.69 10.24 -0.29
C PRO A 49 -8.86 9.27 -1.15
N VAL A 50 -8.13 9.81 -2.13
CA VAL A 50 -7.28 9.04 -3.05
C VAL A 50 -6.01 8.55 -2.34
N ALA A 51 -5.30 9.44 -1.64
CA ALA A 51 -4.06 9.09 -0.94
C ALA A 51 -4.28 8.16 0.26
N MET A 52 -5.46 8.22 0.89
CA MET A 52 -5.82 7.33 2.00
C MET A 52 -6.46 6.02 1.55
N ASN A 53 -6.61 5.78 0.23
CA ASN A 53 -7.10 4.50 -0.28
C ASN A 53 -5.97 3.46 -0.26
N PRO A 54 -6.12 2.37 0.52
CA PRO A 54 -5.12 1.31 0.60
C PRO A 54 -4.76 0.72 -0.77
N ILE A 55 -5.75 0.61 -1.68
CA ILE A 55 -5.57 0.03 -3.02
C ILE A 55 -4.59 0.88 -3.85
N ILE A 56 -4.69 2.21 -3.75
CA ILE A 56 -3.84 3.13 -4.50
C ILE A 56 -2.39 3.07 -4.01
N ILE A 57 -2.20 2.94 -2.70
CA ILE A 57 -0.88 2.73 -2.10
C ILE A 57 -0.25 1.41 -2.59
N MET A 58 -1.06 0.35 -2.74
CA MET A 58 -0.56 -0.92 -3.28
C MET A 58 -0.10 -0.82 -4.72
N TYR A 59 -0.86 -0.13 -5.59
CA TYR A 59 -0.43 0.09 -6.98
C TYR A 59 0.87 0.87 -7.08
N LEU A 60 1.08 1.86 -6.20
CA LEU A 60 2.32 2.63 -6.13
C LEU A 60 3.52 1.75 -5.77
N ILE A 61 3.40 0.96 -4.70
CA ILE A 61 4.48 0.07 -4.23
C ILE A 61 4.81 -0.99 -5.28
N PHE A 62 3.78 -1.61 -5.85
CA PHE A 62 3.95 -2.61 -6.90
C PHE A 62 4.57 -2.02 -8.16
N GLY A 63 4.05 -0.88 -8.64
CA GLY A 63 4.56 -0.20 -9.83
C GLY A 63 6.01 0.25 -9.67
N LEU A 64 6.39 0.77 -8.50
CA LEU A 64 7.79 1.08 -8.19
C LEU A 64 8.67 -0.17 -8.24
N PHE A 65 8.24 -1.26 -7.61
CA PHE A 65 9.02 -2.50 -7.59
C PHE A 65 9.19 -3.10 -9.00
N THR A 66 8.11 -3.18 -9.78
CA THR A 66 8.17 -3.68 -11.16
C THR A 66 8.97 -2.74 -12.05
N GLY A 67 8.85 -1.43 -11.88
CA GLY A 67 9.65 -0.43 -12.57
C GLY A 67 11.14 -0.61 -12.31
N ILE A 68 11.54 -0.87 -11.06
CA ILE A 68 12.94 -1.17 -10.70
C ILE A 68 13.43 -2.44 -11.41
N ILE A 69 12.62 -3.50 -11.46
CA ILE A 69 12.97 -4.74 -12.16
C ILE A 69 13.18 -4.48 -13.65
N ILE A 70 12.23 -3.81 -14.29
CA ILE A 70 12.29 -3.49 -15.73
C ILE A 70 13.53 -2.62 -16.00
N PHE A 71 13.76 -1.60 -15.20
CA PHE A 71 14.90 -0.69 -15.36
C PHE A 71 16.23 -1.41 -15.15
N TYR A 72 16.33 -2.29 -14.15
CA TYR A 72 17.52 -3.11 -13.92
C TYR A 72 17.86 -3.97 -15.15
N TYR A 73 16.88 -4.71 -15.68
CA TYR A 73 17.10 -5.54 -16.86
C TYR A 73 17.38 -4.73 -18.11
N TRP A 74 16.72 -3.58 -18.27
CA TRP A 74 17.03 -2.64 -19.35
C TRP A 74 18.45 -2.08 -19.23
N SER A 75 18.94 -1.75 -18.03
CA SER A 75 20.30 -1.23 -17.85
C SER A 75 21.41 -2.23 -18.16
N ILE A 76 21.12 -3.54 -18.03
CA ILE A 76 22.10 -4.61 -18.25
C ILE A 76 22.05 -5.15 -19.68
N TYR A 77 20.85 -5.26 -20.26
CA TYR A 77 20.63 -5.91 -21.56
C TYR A 77 20.12 -4.95 -22.65
N GLY A 78 19.74 -3.73 -22.29
CA GLY A 78 19.41 -2.68 -23.24
C GLY A 78 20.71 -2.19 -23.88
N TYR A 79 20.83 -2.43 -25.19
CA TYR A 79 21.94 -2.04 -26.06
C TYR A 79 22.48 -0.64 -25.80
#